data_AF-A0A3B0S1I0-F1
#
_entry.id   AF-A0A3B0S1I0-F1
#
_cell.length_a   1.000
_cell.length_b   1.000
_cell.length_c   1.000
_cell.angle_alpha   90.00
_cell.angle_beta   90.00
_cell.angle_gamma   90.00
#
_symmetry.space_group_name_H-M   'P 1'
#
loop_
_entity.id
_entity.type
_entity.pdbx_description
1 polymer ?
#
loop_
_entity_poly.entity_id
_entity_poly.type
_entity_poly.pdbx_seq_one_letter_code
_entity_poly.pdbx_strand_id
1 'polypeptide(L)'
;MKGAISMSSSAILELVDLGFQWHGLDPFIMTMHHLDEYPAGNDAQGPAASLEGRRIGSDFSGTDGWSMYHGDVVPGFPQHPHRGFETVTVVRRGYVDHSDSLGATAR
;
A
#
# COMPACT_ATOMS: atom_id res chain seq x y z
N MET A 1 -9.79 37.35 -44.54
CA MET A 1 -8.73 37.62 -43.54
C MET A 1 -8.73 36.50 -42.51
N LYS A 2 -7.53 36.18 -42.00
CA LYS A 2 -7.15 35.03 -41.19
C LYS A 2 -7.81 35.02 -39.81
N GLY A 3 -7.91 33.83 -39.23
CA GLY A 3 -8.11 33.64 -37.80
C GLY A 3 -8.15 32.17 -37.40
N ALA A 4 -7.09 31.40 -37.69
CA ALA A 4 -6.96 30.06 -37.11
C ALA A 4 -6.60 30.22 -35.63
N ILE A 5 -7.50 29.76 -34.76
CA ILE A 5 -7.29 29.71 -33.30
C ILE A 5 -6.26 28.62 -33.04
N SER A 6 -5.10 29.01 -32.50
CA SER A 6 -4.08 28.08 -32.02
C SER A 6 -4.63 27.37 -30.78
N MET A 7 -4.90 26.07 -30.89
CA MET A 7 -5.14 25.22 -29.73
C MET A 7 -3.82 25.08 -28.98
N SER A 8 -3.75 25.65 -27.77
CA SER A 8 -2.63 25.41 -26.86
C SER A 8 -2.73 23.95 -26.41
N SER A 9 -1.72 23.14 -26.74
CA SER A 9 -1.63 21.79 -26.19
C SER A 9 -1.31 21.91 -24.70
N SER A 10 -2.21 21.44 -23.84
CA SER A 10 -1.93 21.30 -22.41
C SER A 10 -0.72 20.38 -22.22
N ALA A 11 0.26 20.79 -21.39
CA ALA A 11 1.36 19.92 -20.99
C ALA A 11 0.90 18.78 -20.07
N ILE A 12 -0.23 18.95 -19.40
CA ILE A 12 -0.87 17.93 -18.57
C ILE A 12 -1.70 17.05 -19.51
N LEU A 13 -1.31 15.79 -19.61
CA LEU A 13 -1.99 14.79 -20.43
C LEU A 13 -3.21 14.21 -19.71
N GLU A 14 -3.11 13.98 -18.40
CA GLU A 14 -4.16 13.36 -17.59
C GLU A 14 -4.00 13.72 -16.11
N LEU A 15 -5.11 13.74 -15.37
CA LEU A 15 -5.16 13.80 -13.91
C LEU A 15 -5.87 12.53 -13.41
N VAL A 16 -5.28 11.86 -12.42
CA VAL A 16 -5.82 10.62 -11.85
C VAL A 16 -5.89 10.78 -10.32
N ASP A 17 -7.03 10.42 -9.75
CA ASP A 17 -7.18 10.39 -8.29
C ASP A 17 -6.36 9.24 -7.70
N LEU A 18 -5.59 9.53 -6.66
CA LEU A 18 -4.80 8.52 -5.97
C LEU A 18 -5.65 7.84 -4.89
N GLY A 19 -5.62 6.50 -4.91
CA GLY A 19 -6.23 5.66 -3.89
C GLY A 19 -5.23 4.68 -3.29
N PHE A 20 -5.75 3.54 -2.83
CA PHE A 20 -4.95 2.42 -2.34
C PHE A 20 -4.06 1.81 -3.43
N GLN A 21 -4.60 1.65 -4.65
CA GLN A 21 -3.86 1.17 -5.81
C GLN A 21 -3.64 2.32 -6.78
N TRP A 22 -2.39 2.53 -7.20
CA TRP A 22 -2.04 3.54 -8.20
C TRP A 22 -1.85 2.89 -9.56
N HIS A 23 -2.25 3.62 -10.61
CA HIS A 23 -2.00 3.21 -11.98
C HIS A 23 -0.50 3.32 -12.27
N GLY A 24 0.13 2.17 -12.52
CA GLY A 24 1.50 2.11 -13.00
C GLY A 24 1.59 2.53 -14.46
N LEU A 25 2.69 3.17 -14.83
CA LEU A 25 3.13 3.25 -16.22
C LEU A 25 4.05 2.07 -16.49
N ASP A 26 4.10 1.58 -17.73
CA ASP A 26 5.07 0.55 -18.11
C ASP A 26 6.50 1.00 -17.71
N PRO A 27 7.29 0.14 -17.04
CA PRO A 27 7.11 -1.30 -16.81
C PRO A 27 6.50 -1.69 -15.45
N PHE A 28 5.91 -0.76 -14.68
CA PHE A 28 5.37 -1.04 -13.35
C PHE A 28 4.04 -1.79 -13.44
N ILE A 29 4.00 -3.01 -12.88
CA ILE A 29 2.82 -3.89 -12.91
C ILE A 29 1.72 -3.37 -11.97
N MET A 30 2.11 -2.93 -10.78
CA MET A 30 1.19 -2.41 -9.77
C MET A 30 1.94 -1.53 -8.77
N THR A 31 1.22 -0.60 -8.15
CA THR A 31 1.72 0.17 -7.01
C THR A 31 0.63 0.24 -5.97
N MET A 32 0.95 -0.19 -4.75
CA MET A 32 0.06 -0.12 -3.59
C MET A 32 0.58 0.94 -2.65
N HIS A 33 -0.29 1.87 -2.26
CA HIS A 33 0.00 2.91 -1.29
C HIS A 33 -0.71 2.59 0.03
N HIS A 34 0.09 2.16 0.99
CA HIS A 34 -0.36 1.90 2.36
C HIS A 34 -0.21 3.18 3.18
N LEU A 35 -1.32 3.65 3.74
CA LEU A 35 -1.34 4.74 4.71
C LEU A 35 -2.20 4.28 5.89
N ASP A 36 -1.52 3.72 6.89
CA ASP A 36 -2.15 3.20 8.09
C ASP A 36 -1.72 4.02 9.29
N GLU A 37 -2.70 4.63 9.96
CA GLU A 37 -2.52 5.29 11.25
C GLU A 37 -2.72 4.27 12.38
N TYR A 38 -1.78 3.33 12.47
CA TYR A 38 -1.87 2.27 13.46
C TYR A 38 -1.94 2.84 14.90
N PRO A 39 -2.79 2.26 15.77
CA PRO A 39 -2.78 2.57 17.19
C PRO A 39 -1.49 2.07 17.84
N ALA A 40 -1.30 2.35 19.14
CA ALA A 40 -0.19 1.79 19.90
C ALA A 40 -0.15 0.26 19.78
N GLY A 41 1.05 -0.33 19.70
CA GLY A 41 1.22 -1.79 19.70
C GLY A 41 1.04 -2.41 21.10
N ASN A 42 0.76 -3.70 21.14
CA ASN A 42 0.70 -4.53 22.35
C ASN A 42 1.87 -5.54 22.41
N ASP A 43 1.95 -6.32 23.50
CA ASP A 43 3.03 -7.31 23.71
C ASP A 43 3.03 -8.46 22.68
N ALA A 44 1.94 -8.66 21.95
CA ALA A 44 1.82 -9.62 20.85
C ALA A 44 2.17 -9.00 19.48
N GLN A 45 2.74 -7.78 19.47
CA GLN A 45 3.09 -7.01 18.27
C GLN A 45 1.88 -6.62 17.40
N GLY A 46 0.67 -6.81 17.92
CA GLY A 46 -0.57 -6.38 17.28
C GLY A 46 -1.01 -5.00 17.75
N PRO A 47 -2.08 -4.43 17.15
CA PRO A 47 -2.67 -3.19 17.61
C PRO A 47 -3.27 -3.37 19.01
N ALA A 48 -3.04 -2.41 19.91
CA ALA A 48 -3.73 -2.28 21.19
C ALA A 48 -5.11 -1.62 20.98
N ALA A 49 -5.92 -2.21 20.10
CA ALA A 49 -7.26 -1.75 19.75
C ALA A 49 -8.19 -2.96 19.49
N SER A 50 -9.51 -2.71 19.49
CA SER A 50 -10.48 -3.78 19.18
C SER A 50 -10.38 -4.21 17.72
N LEU A 51 -10.45 -5.52 17.50
CA LEU A 51 -10.58 -6.13 16.18
C LEU A 51 -12.03 -6.51 15.84
N GLU A 52 -12.98 -6.20 16.71
CA GLU A 52 -14.39 -6.52 16.52
C GLU A 52 -14.94 -5.93 15.21
N GLY A 53 -15.67 -6.74 14.44
CA GLY A 53 -16.25 -6.35 13.16
C GLY A 53 -15.26 -6.33 11.98
N ARG A 54 -13.95 -6.51 12.22
CA ARG A 54 -12.96 -6.60 11.14
C ARG A 54 -12.97 -7.99 10.50
N ARG A 55 -12.75 -8.03 9.18
CA ARG A 55 -12.63 -9.29 8.44
C ARG A 55 -11.20 -9.83 8.53
N ILE A 56 -10.86 -10.41 9.67
CA ILE A 56 -9.51 -10.91 9.95
C ILE A 56 -8.99 -11.88 8.86
N GLY A 57 -7.73 -11.70 8.46
CA GLY A 57 -7.10 -12.39 7.32
C GLY A 57 -7.43 -11.81 5.94
N SER A 58 -8.34 -10.84 5.84
CA SER A 58 -8.70 -10.14 4.60
C SER A 58 -9.30 -8.75 4.89
N ASP A 59 -8.76 -8.03 5.87
CA ASP A 59 -9.23 -6.70 6.25
C ASP A 59 -8.48 -5.65 5.44
N PHE A 60 -9.11 -5.15 4.38
CA PHE A 60 -8.62 -4.02 3.58
C PHE A 60 -9.51 -2.79 3.76
N SER A 61 -10.23 -2.72 4.89
CA SER A 61 -11.30 -1.73 5.08
C SER A 61 -10.81 -0.32 5.36
N GLY A 62 -9.59 -0.16 5.89
CA GLY A 62 -9.11 1.12 6.42
C GLY A 62 -9.95 1.64 7.60
N THR A 63 -10.72 0.77 8.27
CA THR A 63 -11.55 1.15 9.42
C THR A 63 -10.67 1.79 10.49
N ASP A 64 -11.10 2.91 11.05
CA ASP A 64 -10.34 3.72 12.01
C ASP A 64 -8.97 4.23 11.48
N GLY A 65 -8.79 4.29 10.16
CA GLY A 65 -7.56 4.79 9.53
C GLY A 65 -6.47 3.73 9.34
N TRP A 66 -6.75 2.45 9.55
CA TRP A 66 -5.77 1.36 9.38
C TRP A 66 -6.44 0.00 9.07
N SER A 67 -5.65 -0.93 8.56
CA SER A 67 -6.11 -2.27 8.15
C SER A 67 -5.29 -3.39 8.78
N MET A 68 -5.91 -4.57 9.04
CA MET A 68 -5.14 -5.79 9.38
C MET A 68 -4.53 -6.48 8.16
N TYR A 69 -5.00 -6.15 6.95
CA TYR A 69 -4.64 -6.80 5.68
C TYR A 69 -4.86 -8.31 5.75
N HIS A 70 -3.80 -9.10 5.57
CA HIS A 70 -3.83 -10.55 5.68
C HIS A 70 -3.44 -11.05 7.07
N GLY A 71 -3.15 -10.15 8.01
CA GLY A 71 -2.79 -10.46 9.38
C GLY A 71 -3.97 -10.91 10.24
N ASP A 72 -3.65 -11.68 11.28
CA ASP A 72 -4.57 -12.11 12.33
C ASP A 72 -4.27 -11.49 13.70
N VAL A 73 -3.01 -11.54 14.12
CA VAL A 73 -2.49 -10.90 15.34
C VAL A 73 -1.71 -9.65 15.00
N VAL A 74 -0.76 -9.77 14.06
CA VAL A 74 0.08 -8.67 13.57
C VAL A 74 -0.46 -8.21 12.22
N PRO A 75 -0.74 -6.91 12.01
CA PRO A 75 -1.18 -6.39 10.72
C PRO A 75 -0.15 -6.64 9.62
N GLY A 76 -0.62 -6.81 8.38
CA GLY A 76 0.24 -6.81 7.20
C GLY A 76 0.13 -8.09 6.37
N PHE A 77 1.28 -8.55 5.88
CA PHE A 77 1.36 -9.59 4.85
C PHE A 77 2.16 -10.77 5.38
N PRO A 78 1.51 -11.79 5.97
CA PRO A 78 2.16 -13.04 6.36
C PRO A 78 2.85 -13.71 5.17
N GLN A 79 3.55 -14.82 5.41
CA GLN A 79 4.30 -15.55 4.38
C GLN A 79 3.49 -15.74 3.08
N HIS A 80 4.02 -15.22 1.97
CA HIS A 80 3.40 -15.30 0.65
C HIS A 80 4.48 -15.36 -0.46
N PRO A 81 4.19 -16.00 -1.62
CA PRO A 81 5.17 -16.15 -2.70
C PRO A 81 5.15 -14.99 -3.70
N HIS A 82 6.28 -14.76 -4.37
CA HIS A 82 6.41 -13.91 -5.57
C HIS A 82 7.19 -14.65 -6.66
N ARG A 83 6.90 -14.39 -7.94
CA ARG A 83 7.60 -15.00 -9.08
C ARG A 83 7.54 -14.11 -10.32
N GLY A 84 8.68 -13.86 -10.94
CA GLY A 84 8.77 -13.25 -12.27
C GLY A 84 8.73 -11.72 -12.31
N PHE A 85 8.87 -11.06 -11.15
CA PHE A 85 8.96 -9.60 -11.03
C PHE A 85 9.76 -9.21 -9.77
N GLU A 86 10.09 -7.93 -9.65
CA GLU A 86 10.74 -7.34 -8.48
C GLU A 86 9.72 -6.59 -7.62
N THR A 87 9.90 -6.65 -6.30
CA THR A 87 9.13 -5.85 -5.34
C THR A 87 10.04 -4.80 -4.74
N VAL A 88 9.68 -3.52 -4.87
CA VAL A 88 10.41 -2.41 -4.26
C VAL A 88 9.49 -1.73 -3.25
N THR A 89 9.85 -1.80 -1.96
CA THR A 89 9.12 -1.15 -0.88
C THR A 89 9.84 0.13 -0.47
N VAL A 90 9.12 1.26 -0.44
CA VAL A 90 9.65 2.55 0.00
C VAL A 90 8.89 3.03 1.23
N VAL A 91 9.55 3.01 2.39
CA VAL A 91 8.97 3.48 3.65
C VAL A 91 9.28 4.96 3.83
N ARG A 92 8.25 5.81 3.76
CA ARG A 92 8.40 7.27 3.96
C ARG A 92 8.31 7.69 5.42
N ARG A 93 7.49 7.00 6.21
CA ARG A 93 7.24 7.23 7.63
C ARG A 93 6.89 5.89 8.29
N GLY A 94 7.30 5.71 9.54
CA GLY A 94 7.12 4.43 10.25
C GLY A 94 8.18 3.39 9.88
N TYR A 95 7.86 2.12 10.09
CA TYR A 95 8.75 0.98 9.88
C TYR A 95 7.99 -0.17 9.22
N VAL A 96 8.72 -1.02 8.50
CA VAL A 96 8.19 -2.27 7.94
C VAL A 96 9.19 -3.38 8.25
N ASP A 97 8.73 -4.39 8.98
CA ASP A 97 9.51 -5.60 9.17
C ASP A 97 9.37 -6.53 7.98
N HIS A 98 10.49 -7.10 7.54
CA HIS A 98 10.53 -8.07 6.45
C HIS A 98 11.37 -9.29 6.85
N SER A 99 10.91 -10.46 6.43
CA SER A 99 11.68 -11.70 6.46
C SER A 99 11.35 -12.58 5.26
N ASP A 100 12.34 -13.32 4.76
CA ASP A 100 12.15 -14.28 3.67
C ASP A 100 12.41 -15.75 4.08
N SER A 101 12.11 -16.68 3.17
CA SER A 101 12.28 -18.12 3.41
C SER A 101 13.74 -18.59 3.47
N LEU A 102 14.70 -17.73 3.11
CA LEU A 102 16.14 -17.99 3.23
C LEU A 102 16.74 -17.41 4.53
N GLY A 103 15.91 -16.73 5.33
CA GLY A 103 16.29 -16.16 6.62
C GLY A 103 16.83 -14.74 6.53
N ALA A 104 16.73 -14.06 5.39
CA ALA A 104 17.03 -12.63 5.34
C ALA A 104 15.99 -11.85 6.16
N THR A 105 16.41 -10.78 6.85
CA THR A 105 15.53 -9.92 7.65
C THR A 105 15.88 -8.44 7.46
N ALA A 106 14.88 -7.56 7.58
CA ALA A 106 15.05 -6.10 7.50
C ALA A 106 13.99 -5.36 8.32
N ARG A 107 14.30 -4.11 8.72
CA ARG A 107 13.39 -3.13 9.33
C ARG A 107 13.72 -1.72 8.82
#